data_AF-A0A163DAY7-F1
#
_entry.id   AF-A0A163DAY7-F1
#
_cell.length_a   1.000
_cell.length_b   1.000
_cell.length_c   1.000
_cell.angle_alpha   90.00
_cell.angle_beta   90.00
_cell.angle_gamma   90.00
#
_symmetry.space_group_name_H-M   'P 1'
#
loop_
_entity.id
_entity.type
_entity.pdbx_description
1 polymer ?
#
loop_
_entity_poly.entity_id
_entity_poly.type
_entity_poly.pdbx_seq_one_letter_code
_entity_poly.pdbx_strand_id
1 'polypeptide(L)'
;MTVFLILLALLGLGAGLWLLRHHRAHSKPAAPPREAVPYAPQTQVRAVEAQSHLTGAAFGQLLKAAHGDRQRVEQWIVAEQRHDPLLRRDEAIERLARRLERRARETA
;
A
#
# COMPACT_ATOMS: atom_id res chain seq x y z
N MET A 1 7.53 30.06 -29.90
CA MET A 1 6.27 29.60 -29.27
C MET A 1 5.98 28.12 -29.55
N THR A 2 6.19 27.63 -30.77
CA THR A 2 6.02 26.22 -31.15
C THR A 2 6.84 25.23 -30.31
N VAL A 3 8.10 25.52 -30.04
CA VAL A 3 8.99 24.66 -29.23
C VAL A 3 8.47 24.47 -27.80
N PHE A 4 7.89 25.52 -27.21
CA PHE A 4 7.30 25.47 -25.87
C PHE A 4 6.06 24.55 -25.83
N LEU A 5 5.20 24.62 -26.85
CA LEU A 5 4.04 23.75 -26.99
C LEU A 5 4.45 22.29 -27.18
N ILE A 6 5.52 22.02 -27.95
CA ILE A 6 6.06 20.68 -28.15
C ILE A 6 6.59 20.09 -26.84
N LEU A 7 7.33 20.88 -26.05
CA LEU A 7 7.82 20.47 -24.74
C LEU A 7 6.67 20.15 -23.77
N LEU A 8 5.63 20.99 -23.76
CA LEU A 8 4.47 20.79 -22.89
C LEU A 8 3.68 19.52 -23.27
N ALA A 9 3.54 19.27 -24.57
CA ALA A 9 2.90 18.06 -25.09
C ALA A 9 3.69 16.79 -24.74
N LEU A 10 5.02 16.81 -24.89
CA LEU A 10 5.89 15.69 -24.51
C LEU A 10 5.85 15.40 -23.00
N LEU A 11 5.84 16.46 -22.18
CA LEU A 11 5.75 16.33 -20.73
C LEU A 11 4.41 15.70 -20.31
N GLY A 12 3.31 16.17 -20.92
CA GLY A 12 1.97 15.61 -20.69
C GLY A 12 1.86 14.15 -21.12
N LEU A 13 2.43 13.79 -22.28
CA LEU A 13 2.47 12.39 -22.74
C LEU A 13 3.26 11.51 -21.79
N GLY A 14 4.44 11.95 -21.34
CA GLY A 14 5.29 11.21 -20.41
C GLY A 14 4.61 10.98 -19.07
N ALA A 15 3.99 12.02 -18.51
CA ALA A 15 3.23 11.93 -17.26
C ALA A 15 2.00 11.02 -17.41
N GLY A 16 1.27 11.12 -18.52
CA GLY A 16 0.12 10.27 -18.83
C GLY A 16 0.50 8.79 -18.94
N LEU A 17 1.59 8.48 -19.67
CA LEU A 17 2.13 7.12 -19.79
C LEU A 17 2.62 6.57 -18.45
N TRP A 18 3.30 7.40 -17.64
CA TRP A 18 3.75 7.01 -16.31
C TRP A 18 2.57 6.70 -15.39
N LEU A 19 1.53 7.54 -15.39
CA LEU A 19 0.32 7.35 -14.60
C LEU A 19 -0.45 6.09 -15.05
N LEU A 20 -0.60 5.88 -16.37
CA LEU A 20 -1.22 4.67 -16.91
C LEU A 20 -0.45 3.41 -16.52
N ARG A 21 0.89 3.45 -16.55
CA ARG A 21 1.73 2.31 -16.18
C ARG A 21 1.67 2.04 -14.67
N HIS A 22 1.64 3.10 -13.85
CA HIS A 22 1.49 2.98 -12.41
C HIS A 22 0.13 2.37 -12.03
N HIS A 23 -0.94 2.80 -12.70
CA HIS A 23 -2.28 2.22 -12.51
C HIS A 23 -2.38 0.80 -13.05
N ARG A 24 -1.80 0.48 -14.22
CA ARG A 24 -1.76 -0.91 -14.74
C ARG A 24 -0.93 -1.86 -13.88
N ALA A 25 0.07 -1.36 -13.15
CA ALA A 25 0.79 -2.18 -12.17
C ALA A 25 -0.04 -2.47 -10.90
N HIS A 26 -1.08 -1.67 -10.62
CA HIS A 26 -2.00 -1.87 -9.49
C HIS A 26 -3.31 -2.57 -9.89
N SER A 27 -3.68 -2.52 -11.17
CA SER A 27 -4.74 -3.32 -11.76
C SER A 27 -4.17 -4.65 -12.24
N LYS A 28 -4.22 -5.67 -11.37
CA LYS A 28 -3.93 -7.08 -11.71
C LYS A 28 -4.48 -7.40 -13.12
N PRO A 29 -3.70 -8.02 -14.02
CA PRO A 29 -4.26 -8.58 -15.23
C PRO A 29 -5.29 -9.64 -14.83
N ALA A 30 -6.53 -9.47 -15.31
CA ALA A 30 -7.48 -10.57 -15.36
C ALA A 30 -6.79 -11.72 -16.13
N ALA A 31 -6.82 -12.90 -15.53
CA ALA A 31 -6.05 -14.07 -15.92
C ALA A 31 -6.17 -14.39 -17.43
N PRO A 32 -5.07 -14.79 -18.11
CA PRO A 32 -5.16 -15.46 -19.41
C PRO A 32 -5.77 -16.87 -19.25
N PRO A 33 -6.21 -17.51 -20.36
CA PRO A 33 -7.03 -18.72 -20.32
C PRO A 33 -6.29 -19.88 -19.67
N ARG A 34 -7.05 -20.65 -18.89
CA ARG A 34 -6.64 -21.91 -18.27
C ARG A 34 -6.04 -22.85 -19.31
N GLU A 35 -4.75 -23.13 -19.22
CA GLU A 35 -4.20 -24.41 -19.66
C GLU A 35 -2.87 -24.72 -18.96
N ALA A 36 -2.92 -25.79 -18.16
CA ALA A 36 -1.86 -26.72 -17.81
C ALA A 36 -0.53 -26.18 -17.22
N VAL A 37 -0.46 -26.06 -15.88
CA VAL A 37 0.73 -26.50 -15.10
C VAL A 37 0.28 -26.88 -13.67
N PRO A 38 0.58 -28.08 -13.14
CA PRO A 38 0.40 -28.38 -11.73
C PRO A 38 1.63 -27.89 -10.96
N TYR A 39 1.60 -26.63 -10.49
CA TYR A 39 2.68 -26.06 -9.67
C TYR A 39 2.34 -26.14 -8.17
N ALA A 40 3.08 -27.00 -7.47
CA ALA A 40 3.36 -27.07 -6.03
C ALA A 40 2.30 -26.51 -5.04
N PRO A 41 1.70 -27.34 -4.16
CA PRO A 41 0.71 -26.92 -3.16
C PRO A 41 1.31 -26.18 -1.94
N GLN A 42 2.49 -25.55 -2.08
CA GLN A 42 3.24 -24.98 -0.95
C GLN A 42 3.41 -23.45 -0.99
N THR A 43 2.99 -22.79 -2.07
CA THR A 43 2.76 -21.34 -2.03
C THR A 43 1.30 -21.12 -1.66
N GLN A 44 0.95 -21.46 -0.43
CA GLN A 44 -0.28 -20.97 0.17
C GLN A 44 -0.11 -19.46 0.26
N VAL A 45 -0.55 -18.75 -0.79
CA VAL A 45 -0.87 -17.34 -0.72
C VAL A 45 -2.00 -17.29 0.29
N ARG A 46 -1.64 -17.18 1.58
CA ARG A 46 -2.60 -16.95 2.65
C ARG A 46 -3.34 -15.70 2.22
N ALA A 47 -4.59 -15.88 1.77
CA ALA A 47 -5.47 -14.77 1.49
C ALA A 47 -5.47 -13.94 2.77
N VAL A 48 -4.92 -12.72 2.69
CA VAL A 48 -4.95 -11.78 3.79
C VAL A 48 -6.42 -11.66 4.14
N GLU A 49 -6.80 -12.24 5.28
CA GLU A 49 -8.19 -12.29 5.75
C GLU A 49 -8.81 -10.91 5.61
N ALA A 50 -10.03 -10.89 5.08
CA ALA A 50 -10.77 -9.67 4.85
C ALA A 50 -10.75 -8.79 6.10
N GLN A 51 -10.42 -7.52 5.86
CA GLN A 51 -10.20 -6.44 6.82
C GLN A 51 -11.38 -6.27 7.80
N SER A 52 -11.39 -7.06 8.88
CA SER A 52 -12.53 -7.12 9.80
C SER A 52 -12.54 -5.97 10.82
N HIS A 53 -11.43 -5.25 11.06
CA HIS A 53 -11.34 -4.29 12.19
C HIS A 53 -10.54 -3.00 11.92
N LEU A 54 -10.59 -2.45 10.70
CA LEU A 54 -9.86 -1.21 10.34
C LEU A 54 -10.48 0.10 10.90
N THR A 55 -11.39 0.04 11.86
CA THR A 55 -12.14 1.22 12.36
C THR A 55 -11.78 1.64 13.80
N GLY A 56 -10.69 1.12 14.37
CA GLY A 56 -10.22 1.52 15.70
C GLY A 56 -9.56 2.91 15.74
N ALA A 57 -9.60 3.58 16.90
CA ALA A 57 -8.99 4.91 17.10
C ALA A 57 -7.49 4.96 16.74
N ALA A 58 -6.75 3.86 17.00
CA ALA A 58 -5.35 3.71 16.62
C ALA A 58 -5.13 3.75 15.10
N PHE A 59 -6.05 3.16 14.32
CA PHE A 59 -6.00 3.23 12.86
C PHE A 59 -6.30 4.64 12.35
N GLY A 60 -7.24 5.36 13.00
CA GLY A 60 -7.51 6.77 12.72
C GLY A 60 -6.28 7.67 12.95
N GLN A 61 -5.51 7.40 14.02
CA GLN A 61 -4.25 8.11 14.27
C GLN A 61 -3.19 7.83 13.19
N LEU A 62 -3.08 6.57 12.74
CA LEU A 62 -2.19 6.20 11.64
C LEU A 62 -2.60 6.91 10.34
N LEU A 63 -3.90 6.96 10.03
CA LEU A 63 -4.43 7.71 8.89
C LEU A 63 -4.11 9.20 9.00
N LYS A 64 -4.25 9.81 10.19
CA LYS A 64 -3.89 11.21 10.40
C LYS A 64 -2.40 11.45 10.12
N ALA A 65 -1.52 10.57 10.62
CA ALA A 65 -0.09 10.65 10.34
C ALA A 65 0.25 10.42 8.85
N ALA A 66 -0.52 9.57 8.17
CA ALA A 66 -0.39 9.30 6.74
C ALA A 66 -1.14 10.31 5.86
N HIS A 67 -1.72 11.38 6.42
CA HIS A 67 -2.49 12.39 5.69
C HIS A 67 -3.67 11.81 4.90
N GLY A 68 -4.33 10.79 5.45
CA GLY A 68 -5.44 10.07 4.82
C GLY A 68 -5.02 9.01 3.80
N ASP A 69 -3.72 8.81 3.57
CA ASP A 69 -3.24 7.77 2.66
C ASP A 69 -3.34 6.38 3.30
N ARG A 70 -4.41 5.66 2.96
CA ARG A 70 -4.65 4.29 3.41
C ARG A 70 -3.62 3.29 2.91
N GLN A 71 -3.09 3.44 1.69
CA GLN A 71 -2.08 2.53 1.15
C GLN A 71 -0.79 2.61 1.96
N ARG A 72 -0.41 3.83 2.35
CA ARG A 72 0.77 4.07 3.19
C ARG A 72 0.64 3.46 4.59
N VAL A 73 -0.54 3.56 5.20
CA VAL A 73 -0.81 2.91 6.50
C VAL A 73 -0.70 1.39 6.39
N GLU A 74 -1.27 0.80 5.34
CA GLU A 74 -1.18 -0.64 5.08
C GLU A 74 0.26 -1.11 4.92
N GLN A 75 1.10 -0.35 4.21
CA GLN A 75 2.52 -0.65 4.08
C GLN A 75 3.24 -0.66 5.43
N TRP A 76 2.92 0.28 6.33
CA TRP A 76 3.49 0.30 7.68
C TRP A 76 3.06 -0.92 8.49
N ILE A 77 1.77 -1.26 8.48
CA ILE A 77 1.24 -2.43 9.19
C ILE A 77 1.93 -3.71 8.70
N VAL A 78 2.04 -3.89 7.37
CA VAL A 78 2.71 -5.06 6.77
C VAL A 78 4.19 -5.08 7.13
N ALA A 79 4.88 -3.93 7.13
CA ALA A 79 6.28 -3.86 7.55
C ALA A 79 6.47 -4.26 9.02
N GLU A 80 5.56 -3.84 9.90
CA GLU A 80 5.59 -4.20 11.32
C GLU A 80 5.31 -5.71 11.53
N GLN A 81 4.38 -6.29 10.78
CA GLN A 81 4.11 -7.74 10.81
C GLN A 81 5.25 -8.58 10.23
N ARG A 82 6.02 -8.05 9.28
CA ARG A 82 7.25 -8.72 8.79
C ARG A 82 8.35 -8.72 9.84
N HIS A 83 8.40 -7.69 10.68
CA HIS A 83 9.37 -7.61 11.78
C HIS A 83 8.99 -8.55 12.93
N ASP A 84 7.70 -8.81 13.15
CA ASP A 84 7.20 -9.71 14.19
C ASP A 84 6.05 -10.57 13.64
N PRO A 85 6.36 -11.76 13.08
CA PRO A 85 5.38 -12.58 12.36
C PRO A 85 4.36 -13.28 13.27
N LEU A 86 4.58 -13.30 14.59
CA LEU A 86 3.64 -13.80 15.58
C LEU A 86 2.61 -12.73 15.98
N LEU A 87 2.82 -11.48 15.60
CA LEU A 87 2.00 -10.37 16.01
C LEU A 87 0.70 -10.30 15.21
N ARG A 88 -0.42 -10.23 15.94
CA ARG A 88 -1.73 -10.05 15.29
C ARG A 88 -1.79 -8.65 14.68
N ARG A 89 -2.57 -8.52 13.61
CA ARG A 89 -2.68 -7.26 12.86
C ARG A 89 -3.11 -6.08 13.74
N ASP A 90 -4.05 -6.31 14.65
CA ASP A 90 -4.56 -5.27 15.56
C ASP A 90 -3.49 -4.82 16.57
N GLU A 91 -2.68 -5.75 17.07
CA GLU A 91 -1.55 -5.46 17.94
C GLU A 91 -0.44 -4.69 17.20
N ALA A 92 -0.22 -5.00 15.91
CA ALA A 92 0.69 -4.25 15.06
C ALA A 92 0.22 -2.80 14.87
N ILE A 93 -1.08 -2.59 14.63
CA ILE A 93 -1.71 -1.27 14.51
C ILE A 93 -1.53 -0.46 15.79
N GLU A 94 -1.83 -1.03 16.96
CA GLU A 94 -1.65 -0.34 18.24
C GLU A 94 -0.17 -0.03 18.53
N ARG A 95 0.73 -0.99 18.26
CA ARG A 95 2.17 -0.82 18.47
C ARG A 95 2.71 0.32 17.60
N LEU A 96 2.26 0.39 16.33
CA LEU A 96 2.57 1.48 15.42
C LEU A 96 2.02 2.82 15.89
N ALA A 97 0.76 2.87 16.32
CA ALA A 97 0.14 4.09 16.85
C ALA A 97 0.89 4.63 18.06
N ARG A 98 1.21 3.77 19.03
CA ARG A 98 2.04 4.13 20.21
C ARG A 98 3.44 4.62 19.84
N ARG A 99 4.05 4.06 18.79
CA ARG A 99 5.37 4.49 18.29
C ARG A 99 5.29 5.89 17.66
N LEU A 100 4.26 6.16 16.86
CA LEU A 100 4.04 7.48 16.27
C LEU A 100 3.72 8.53 17.32
N GLU A 101 2.91 8.21 18.32
CA GLU A 101 2.59 9.13 19.41
C GLU A 101 3.85 9.53 20.19
N ARG A 102 4.71 8.56 20.52
CA ARG A 102 6.00 8.85 21.18
C ARG A 102 6.88 9.75 20.33
N ARG A 103 7.04 9.44 19.04
CA ARG A 103 7.81 10.30 18.11
C ARG A 103 7.24 11.70 18.02
N ALA A 104 5.91 11.84 17.95
CA ALA A 104 5.26 13.14 17.89
C ALA A 104 5.53 13.98 19.15
N ARG A 105 5.54 13.35 20.33
CA ARG A 105 5.88 14.01 21.61
C ARG A 105 7.36 14.37 21.73
N GLU A 106 8.27 13.61 21.12
CA GLU A 106 9.70 13.92 21.09
C GLU A 106 10.04 15.09 20.15
N THR A 107 9.19 15.33 19.14
CA THR A 107 9.37 16.41 18.15
C THR A 107 8.62 17.70 18.48
N ALA A 108 7.85 17.72 19.58
CA ALA A 108 7.07 18.88 20.02
C ALA A 108 7.80 19.62 21.15
#